data_AF-A0A936SUH9-F1
#
_entry.id   AF-A0A936SUH9-F1
#
_cell.length_a   1.000
_cell.length_b   1.000
_cell.length_c   1.000
_cell.angle_alpha   90.00
_cell.angle_beta   90.00
_cell.angle_gamma   90.00
#
_symmetry.space_group_name_H-M   'P 1'
#
loop_
_entity.id
_entity.type
_entity.pdbx_description
1 polymer ?
#
loop_
_entity_poly.entity_id
_entity_poly.type
_entity_poly.pdbx_seq_one_letter_code
_entity_poly.pdbx_strand_id
1 'polypeptide(L)'
;MKEIPFTRGPARRPLQIAAEPLLQWATGLQTKERQIYAGWLAEAGKHDDLDEAMHAARFPQVTIKHGNGAFVTHWAIEVANLIVLAEGVQSIGEMKHTEDRYGIAFGWRALEGGRQQSALKVRVHLREVLAAGFDQPLTLTAKGTVTGDLIAAFTRQFEVLDALDAFRKLDQKPPANAPFYAFSIPIGPGDEVSRGSGSQTKEISPPQAKLPAPITKAYMTEHWVPSAWLPFIEPRINEAVRWSAAMSKMIAIGAEQGEPDY
;
A
#
# COMPACT_ATOMS: atom_id res chain seq x y z
N MET A 1 -28.34 -50.56 11.72
CA MET A 1 -26.93 -50.38 11.31
C MET A 1 -26.10 -50.33 12.59
N LYS A 2 -25.06 -51.14 12.74
CA LYS A 2 -24.21 -51.13 13.96
C LYS A 2 -23.22 -49.97 13.83
N GLU A 3 -23.26 -49.01 14.75
CA GLU A 3 -22.32 -47.89 14.75
C GLU A 3 -20.91 -48.38 15.09
N ILE A 4 -19.98 -48.18 14.17
CA ILE A 4 -18.55 -48.46 14.38
C ILE A 4 -17.87 -47.10 14.60
N PRO A 5 -17.29 -46.83 15.78
CA PRO A 5 -16.68 -45.54 16.07
C PRO A 5 -15.39 -45.36 15.28
N PHE A 6 -15.27 -44.24 14.57
CA PHE A 6 -14.03 -43.86 13.88
C PHE A 6 -12.99 -43.32 14.87
N THR A 7 -11.77 -43.83 14.82
CA THR A 7 -10.68 -43.46 15.73
C THR A 7 -9.79 -42.33 15.22
N ARG A 8 -10.03 -41.82 14.01
CA ARG A 8 -9.18 -40.81 13.32
C ARG A 8 -9.88 -39.49 13.00
N GLY A 9 -11.09 -39.27 13.52
CA GLY A 9 -11.86 -38.04 13.31
C GLY A 9 -11.67 -37.01 14.43
N PRO A 10 -12.24 -35.79 14.26
CA PRO A 10 -12.85 -35.29 13.04
C PRO A 10 -11.80 -34.89 11.99
N ALA A 11 -12.23 -34.79 10.73
CA ALA A 11 -11.39 -34.23 9.67
C ALA A 11 -10.91 -32.83 10.07
N ARG A 12 -9.61 -32.57 9.93
CA ARG A 12 -9.06 -31.22 10.13
C ARG A 12 -9.67 -30.30 9.08
N ARG A 13 -10.37 -29.26 9.54
CA ARG A 13 -10.79 -28.17 8.66
C ARG A 13 -9.55 -27.37 8.28
N PRO A 14 -9.44 -26.86 7.04
CA PRO A 14 -8.42 -25.88 6.71
C PRO A 14 -8.47 -24.73 7.72
N LEU A 15 -7.32 -24.29 8.21
CA LEU A 15 -7.24 -22.99 8.89
C LEU A 15 -7.70 -21.95 7.86
N GLN A 16 -8.77 -21.22 8.16
CA GLN A 16 -9.03 -19.97 7.47
C GLN A 16 -7.91 -19.02 7.86
N ILE A 17 -6.90 -18.91 7.00
CA ILE A 17 -5.94 -17.82 7.08
C ILE A 17 -6.78 -16.57 6.78
N ALA A 18 -6.98 -15.72 7.78
CA ALA A 18 -7.60 -14.42 7.55
C ALA A 18 -6.81 -13.73 6.44
N ALA A 19 -7.52 -13.12 5.48
CA ALA A 19 -6.87 -12.36 4.41
C ALA A 19 -5.91 -11.34 5.04
N GLU A 20 -4.79 -11.03 4.40
CA GLU A 20 -3.86 -10.07 4.99
C GLU A 20 -4.49 -8.67 5.06
N PRO A 21 -4.11 -7.85 6.07
CA PRO A 21 -4.65 -6.51 6.20
C PRO A 21 -4.26 -5.68 4.96
N LEU A 22 -5.26 -5.10 4.31
CA LEU A 22 -5.16 -4.52 2.97
C LEU A 22 -5.40 -3.00 3.01
N LEU A 23 -4.57 -2.25 2.30
CA LEU A 23 -4.71 -0.82 2.08
C LEU A 23 -4.90 -0.56 0.59
N GLN A 24 -6.04 0.01 0.20
CA GLN A 24 -6.42 0.16 -1.21
C GLN A 24 -6.63 1.62 -1.57
N TRP A 25 -6.09 2.03 -2.71
CA TRP A 25 -6.40 3.34 -3.26
C TRP A 25 -7.83 3.37 -3.78
N ALA A 26 -8.58 4.38 -3.35
CA ALA A 26 -9.93 4.66 -3.83
C ALA A 26 -9.98 6.08 -4.40
N THR A 27 -10.67 6.24 -5.53
CA THR A 27 -10.94 7.53 -6.14
C THR A 27 -12.25 7.47 -6.92
N GLY A 28 -13.07 8.51 -6.82
CA GLY A 28 -14.36 8.55 -7.51
C GLY A 28 -15.44 7.66 -6.89
N LEU A 29 -15.21 7.08 -5.69
CA LEU A 29 -16.18 6.21 -5.03
C LEU A 29 -17.22 7.03 -4.26
N GLN A 30 -18.48 6.66 -4.39
CA GLN A 30 -19.57 7.36 -3.72
C GLN A 30 -19.72 6.87 -2.26
N THR A 31 -19.72 7.81 -1.32
CA THR A 31 -20.03 7.55 0.09
C THR A 31 -21.53 7.38 0.29
N LYS A 32 -21.94 6.82 1.43
CA LYS A 32 -23.34 6.75 1.86
C LYS A 32 -23.99 8.14 1.96
N GLU A 33 -23.21 9.15 2.31
CA GLU A 33 -23.58 10.57 2.39
C GLU A 33 -23.61 11.25 1.02
N ARG A 34 -23.41 10.50 -0.07
CA ARG A 34 -23.39 10.98 -1.46
C ARG A 34 -22.26 11.96 -1.78
N GLN A 35 -21.14 11.86 -1.05
CA GLN A 35 -19.90 12.54 -1.38
C GLN A 35 -19.02 11.63 -2.25
N ILE A 36 -18.03 12.21 -2.93
CA ILE A 36 -17.01 11.45 -3.66
C ILE A 36 -15.79 11.34 -2.78
N TYR A 37 -15.32 10.11 -2.56
CA TYR A 37 -14.13 9.82 -1.77
C TYR A 37 -12.89 9.66 -2.66
N ALA A 38 -11.78 10.24 -2.20
CA ALA A 38 -10.44 9.99 -2.72
C ALA A 38 -9.47 9.83 -1.55
N GLY A 39 -8.68 8.76 -1.56
CA GLY A 39 -7.75 8.44 -0.48
C GLY A 39 -7.55 6.93 -0.37
N TRP A 40 -7.01 6.48 0.76
CA TRP A 40 -6.83 5.07 1.06
C TRP A 40 -7.98 4.52 1.89
N LEU A 41 -8.27 3.24 1.70
CA LEU A 41 -9.27 2.49 2.46
C LEU A 41 -8.65 1.21 3.03
N ALA A 42 -9.04 0.89 4.26
CA ALA A 42 -8.89 -0.44 4.84
C ALA A 42 -10.27 -0.87 5.38
N GLU A 43 -10.74 -2.07 5.04
CA GLU A 43 -12.07 -2.53 5.47
C GLU A 43 -12.12 -2.70 7.00
N ALA A 44 -13.11 -2.08 7.63
CA ALA A 44 -13.28 -2.16 9.08
C ALA A 44 -14.00 -3.47 9.47
N GLY A 45 -13.64 -4.05 10.62
CA GLY A 45 -14.24 -5.28 11.14
C GLY A 45 -13.64 -6.56 10.56
N LYS A 46 -12.51 -6.48 9.86
CA LYS A 46 -11.79 -7.65 9.32
C LYS A 46 -10.67 -8.15 10.23
N HIS A 47 -10.07 -7.22 10.97
CA HIS A 47 -8.85 -7.45 11.74
C HIS A 47 -8.94 -6.67 13.05
N ASP A 48 -9.29 -7.36 14.14
CA ASP A 48 -9.53 -6.72 15.44
C ASP A 48 -8.33 -5.86 15.88
N ASP A 49 -7.11 -6.38 15.77
CA ASP A 49 -5.87 -5.67 16.13
C ASP A 49 -5.62 -4.43 15.26
N LEU A 50 -5.95 -4.51 13.96
CA LEU A 50 -5.83 -3.36 13.06
C LEU A 50 -6.90 -2.32 13.38
N ASP A 51 -8.14 -2.74 13.64
CA ASP A 51 -9.24 -1.85 13.98
C ASP A 51 -8.96 -1.09 15.29
N GLU A 52 -8.41 -1.77 16.30
CA GLU A 52 -7.97 -1.15 17.55
C GLU A 52 -6.89 -0.09 17.29
N ALA A 53 -5.88 -0.42 16.47
CA ALA A 53 -4.81 0.50 16.15
C ALA A 53 -5.26 1.69 15.27
N MET A 54 -6.17 1.47 14.32
CA MET A 54 -6.77 2.54 13.50
C MET A 54 -7.61 3.49 14.36
N HIS A 55 -8.37 2.95 15.32
CA HIS A 55 -9.11 3.75 16.29
C HIS A 55 -8.16 4.58 17.19
N ALA A 56 -7.10 3.96 17.71
CA ALA A 56 -6.08 4.65 18.51
C ALA A 56 -5.36 5.74 17.71
N ALA A 57 -5.11 5.50 16.42
CA ALA A 57 -4.58 6.46 15.46
C ALA A 57 -5.60 7.54 15.03
N ARG A 58 -6.86 7.44 15.48
CA ARG A 58 -7.95 8.39 15.21
C ARG A 58 -8.31 8.53 13.73
N PHE A 59 -8.12 7.49 12.92
CA PHE A 59 -8.63 7.50 11.56
C PHE A 59 -10.17 7.47 11.58
N PRO A 60 -10.85 8.31 10.79
CA PRO A 60 -12.29 8.25 10.66
C PRO A 60 -12.72 6.99 9.92
N GLN A 61 -14.00 6.64 10.03
CA GLN A 61 -14.62 5.62 9.18
C GLN A 61 -15.50 6.28 8.11
N VAL A 62 -15.58 5.64 6.95
CA VAL A 62 -16.45 6.02 5.83
C VAL A 62 -17.19 4.79 5.32
N THR A 63 -18.46 4.95 4.95
CA THR A 63 -19.22 3.88 4.29
C THR A 63 -19.25 4.13 2.79
N ILE A 64 -18.68 3.22 2.02
CA ILE A 64 -18.58 3.31 0.56
C ILE A 64 -19.61 2.39 -0.09
N LYS A 65 -20.28 2.88 -1.13
CA LYS A 65 -21.12 2.07 -2.02
C LYS A 65 -20.25 1.46 -3.12
N HIS A 66 -20.12 0.15 -3.12
CA HIS A 66 -19.33 -0.59 -4.11
C HIS A 66 -20.10 -0.87 -5.40
N GLY A 67 -19.38 -1.27 -6.46
CA GLY A 67 -19.96 -1.54 -7.78
C GLY A 67 -21.08 -2.59 -7.80
N ASN A 68 -21.07 -3.53 -6.85
CA ASN A 68 -22.13 -4.53 -6.66
C ASN A 68 -23.36 -4.00 -5.88
N GLY A 69 -23.36 -2.72 -5.49
CA GLY A 69 -24.40 -2.08 -4.71
C GLY A 69 -24.30 -2.27 -3.19
N ALA A 70 -23.33 -3.05 -2.70
CA ALA A 70 -23.12 -3.22 -1.28
C ALA A 70 -22.53 -1.96 -0.64
N PHE A 71 -22.94 -1.69 0.60
CA PHE A 71 -22.33 -0.67 1.45
C PHE A 71 -21.37 -1.36 2.41
N VAL A 72 -20.10 -0.95 2.38
CA VAL A 72 -19.07 -1.49 3.26
C VAL A 72 -18.40 -0.32 3.99
N THR A 73 -18.15 -0.52 5.28
CA THR A 73 -17.48 0.45 6.13
C THR A 73 -15.99 0.23 6.08
N HIS A 74 -15.25 1.31 5.88
CA HIS A 74 -13.79 1.32 5.80
C HIS A 74 -13.25 2.36 6.76
N TRP A 75 -12.02 2.17 7.22
CA TRP A 75 -11.20 3.26 7.72
C TRP A 75 -10.79 4.15 6.56
N ALA A 76 -11.04 5.46 6.69
CA ALA A 76 -10.70 6.47 5.73
C ALA A 76 -9.34 7.09 6.09
N ILE A 77 -8.37 6.94 5.20
CA ILE A 77 -7.04 7.53 5.34
C ILE A 77 -6.80 8.44 4.13
N GLU A 78 -7.13 9.73 4.27
CA GLU A 78 -6.97 10.70 3.19
C GLU A 78 -5.50 10.85 2.79
N VAL A 79 -4.61 11.02 3.77
CA VAL A 79 -3.16 11.02 3.56
C VAL A 79 -2.55 9.93 4.42
N ALA A 80 -1.91 8.94 3.79
CA ALA A 80 -1.24 7.85 4.47
C ALA A 80 0.25 8.15 4.61
N ASN A 81 0.77 8.17 5.85
CA ASN A 81 2.20 8.28 6.14
C ASN A 81 2.86 6.91 6.05
N LEU A 82 3.30 6.54 4.85
CA LEU A 82 3.72 5.18 4.52
C LEU A 82 5.21 4.96 4.78
N ILE A 83 5.55 3.97 5.59
CA ILE A 83 6.91 3.39 5.62
C ILE A 83 6.90 2.22 4.64
N VAL A 84 7.55 2.41 3.49
CA VAL A 84 7.56 1.43 2.40
C VAL A 84 8.65 0.39 2.65
N LEU A 85 8.27 -0.88 2.75
CA LEU A 85 9.21 -1.99 2.97
C LEU A 85 9.85 -2.39 1.64
N ALA A 86 10.83 -1.60 1.21
CA ALA A 86 11.56 -1.78 -0.03
C ALA A 86 13.02 -1.31 0.11
N GLU A 87 13.90 -1.87 -0.73
CA GLU A 87 15.29 -1.41 -0.89
C GLU A 87 15.37 -0.19 -1.81
N GLY A 88 14.36 0.02 -2.65
CA GLY A 88 14.27 1.13 -3.59
C GLY A 88 13.04 1.00 -4.50
N VAL A 89 12.99 1.81 -5.55
CA VAL A 89 11.89 1.84 -6.53
C VAL A 89 12.44 1.60 -7.92
N GLN A 90 11.90 0.59 -8.60
CA GLN A 90 12.14 0.37 -10.03
C GLN A 90 11.08 1.10 -10.85
N SER A 91 11.49 1.67 -11.97
CA SER A 91 10.57 2.17 -12.98
C SER A 91 9.80 1.01 -13.63
N ILE A 92 8.63 1.31 -14.21
CA ILE A 92 7.87 0.33 -15.00
C ILE A 92 8.72 -0.20 -16.17
N GLY A 93 9.60 0.62 -16.73
CA GLY A 93 10.53 0.21 -17.79
C GLY A 93 11.49 -0.89 -17.31
N GLU A 94 12.13 -0.70 -16.16
CA GLU A 94 13.03 -1.70 -15.59
C GLU A 94 12.29 -3.00 -15.24
N MET A 95 11.13 -2.90 -14.60
CA MET A 95 10.34 -4.07 -14.18
C MET A 95 9.82 -4.94 -15.33
N LYS A 96 9.81 -4.43 -16.58
CA LYS A 96 9.51 -5.21 -17.79
C LYS A 96 10.65 -6.12 -18.24
N HIS A 97 11.88 -5.83 -17.82
CA HIS A 97 13.09 -6.48 -18.34
C HIS A 97 13.82 -7.33 -17.29
N THR A 98 13.34 -7.37 -16.06
CA THR A 98 13.86 -8.24 -15.00
C THR A 98 12.74 -8.86 -14.19
N GLU A 99 12.99 -10.04 -13.62
CA GLU A 99 12.15 -10.65 -12.57
C GLU A 99 12.53 -10.18 -11.17
N ASP A 100 13.69 -9.54 -11.02
CA ASP A 100 14.16 -9.00 -9.74
C ASP A 100 13.26 -7.84 -9.29
N ARG A 101 13.04 -7.77 -7.98
CA ARG A 101 12.21 -6.74 -7.35
C ARG A 101 12.89 -6.20 -6.11
N TYR A 102 12.75 -4.90 -5.86
CA TYR A 102 13.28 -4.25 -4.66
C TYR A 102 12.28 -4.15 -3.51
N GLY A 103 11.20 -4.95 -3.51
CA GLY A 103 10.14 -4.92 -2.48
C GLY A 103 8.77 -4.45 -2.99
N ILE A 104 8.70 -3.95 -4.24
CA ILE A 104 7.45 -3.57 -4.90
C ILE A 104 7.11 -4.62 -5.96
N ALA A 105 5.97 -5.29 -5.80
CA ALA A 105 5.45 -6.23 -6.78
C ALA A 105 4.74 -5.47 -7.90
N PHE A 106 4.99 -5.87 -9.15
CA PHE A 106 4.35 -5.27 -10.33
C PHE A 106 4.23 -6.29 -11.45
N GLY A 107 3.07 -6.30 -12.09
CA GLY A 107 2.80 -7.12 -13.26
C GLY A 107 1.59 -6.63 -14.05
N TRP A 108 1.35 -7.29 -15.18
CA TRP A 108 0.16 -7.09 -16.01
C TRP A 108 -0.71 -8.32 -15.91
N ARG A 109 -1.98 -8.12 -15.55
CA ARG A 109 -2.99 -9.18 -15.54
C ARG A 109 -3.91 -9.03 -16.75
N ALA A 110 -4.27 -10.17 -17.35
CA ALA A 110 -5.31 -10.22 -18.36
C ALA A 110 -6.69 -10.18 -17.68
N LEU A 111 -7.50 -9.20 -18.05
CA LEU A 111 -8.92 -9.14 -17.70
C LEU A 111 -9.76 -9.96 -18.68
N GLU A 112 -11.02 -10.19 -18.31
CA GLU A 112 -12.02 -10.74 -19.23
C GLU A 112 -12.07 -9.89 -20.51
N GLY A 113 -12.05 -10.54 -21.68
CA GLY A 113 -11.94 -9.88 -22.97
C GLY A 113 -10.51 -9.53 -23.42
N GLY A 114 -9.48 -10.00 -22.73
CA GLY A 114 -8.07 -9.90 -23.15
C GLY A 114 -7.41 -8.54 -22.88
N ARG A 115 -8.14 -7.59 -22.29
CA ARG A 115 -7.61 -6.29 -21.89
C ARG A 115 -6.55 -6.48 -20.80
N GLN A 116 -5.41 -5.82 -20.96
CA GLN A 116 -4.36 -5.83 -19.94
C GLN A 116 -4.60 -4.72 -18.90
N GLN A 117 -4.38 -5.05 -17.63
CA GLN A 117 -4.40 -4.10 -16.52
C GLN A 117 -3.14 -4.29 -15.68
N SER A 118 -2.42 -3.21 -15.40
CA SER A 118 -1.32 -3.26 -14.44
C SER A 118 -1.85 -3.49 -13.03
N ALA A 119 -1.10 -4.19 -12.21
CA ALA A 119 -1.33 -4.27 -10.77
C ALA A 119 0.01 -4.07 -10.04
N LEU A 120 -0.06 -3.38 -8.92
CA LEU A 120 1.05 -3.09 -8.04
C LEU A 120 0.67 -3.50 -6.62
N LYS A 121 1.55 -4.23 -5.93
CA LYS A 121 1.43 -4.47 -4.49
C LYS A 121 2.74 -4.19 -3.79
N VAL A 122 2.66 -3.68 -2.56
CA VAL A 122 3.83 -3.39 -1.75
C VAL A 122 3.49 -3.56 -0.28
N ARG A 123 4.45 -4.04 0.52
CA ARG A 123 4.30 -4.12 1.97
C ARG A 123 4.65 -2.77 2.60
N VAL A 124 3.79 -2.28 3.47
CA VAL A 124 3.96 -0.97 4.11
C VAL A 124 3.58 -1.04 5.58
N HIS A 125 4.14 -0.14 6.38
CA HIS A 125 3.51 0.28 7.63
C HIS A 125 2.87 1.65 7.47
N LEU A 126 1.71 1.86 8.09
CA LEU A 126 1.16 3.19 8.30
C LEU A 126 1.71 3.73 9.62
N ARG A 127 2.39 4.87 9.58
CA ARG A 127 3.16 5.43 10.71
C ARG A 127 2.34 5.51 11.99
N GLU A 128 1.11 6.01 11.91
CA GLU A 128 0.21 6.21 13.05
C GLU A 128 -0.25 4.88 13.65
N VAL A 129 -0.45 3.88 12.81
CA VAL A 129 -0.90 2.53 13.20
C VAL A 129 0.23 1.74 13.84
N LEU A 130 1.44 1.87 13.31
CA LEU A 130 2.65 1.33 13.93
C LEU A 130 2.94 2.00 15.28
N ALA A 131 2.74 3.32 15.38
CA ALA A 131 2.85 4.06 16.63
C ALA A 131 1.80 3.61 17.67
N ALA A 132 0.63 3.14 17.22
CA ALA A 132 -0.42 2.54 18.06
C ALA A 132 -0.14 1.08 18.45
N GLY A 133 0.96 0.48 17.98
CA GLY A 133 1.41 -0.86 18.38
C GLY A 133 1.12 -1.98 17.37
N PHE A 134 0.51 -1.67 16.22
CA PHE A 134 0.28 -2.68 15.17
C PHE A 134 1.52 -2.84 14.29
N ASP A 135 2.28 -3.91 14.53
CA ASP A 135 3.59 -4.16 13.93
C ASP A 135 3.55 -5.08 12.69
N GLN A 136 2.36 -5.50 12.26
CA GLN A 136 2.18 -6.29 11.05
C GLN A 136 2.14 -5.37 9.82
N PRO A 137 2.85 -5.70 8.72
CA PRO A 137 2.76 -4.94 7.49
C PRO A 137 1.39 -5.06 6.82
N LEU A 138 0.88 -3.94 6.33
CA LEU A 138 -0.26 -3.87 5.42
C LEU A 138 0.21 -4.24 4.01
N THR A 139 -0.62 -4.94 3.25
CA THR A 139 -0.47 -5.01 1.79
C THR A 139 -1.14 -3.79 1.20
N LEU A 140 -0.36 -2.88 0.60
CA LEU A 140 -0.91 -1.80 -0.22
C LEU A 140 -1.08 -2.31 -1.65
N THR A 141 -2.24 -2.08 -2.27
CA THR A 141 -2.51 -2.47 -3.66
C THR A 141 -3.09 -1.32 -4.49
N ALA A 142 -2.70 -1.26 -5.76
CA ALA A 142 -3.20 -0.34 -6.77
C ALA A 142 -3.26 -1.04 -8.14
N LYS A 143 -4.23 -0.66 -8.98
CA LYS A 143 -4.47 -1.29 -10.29
C LYS A 143 -4.68 -0.25 -11.39
N GLY A 144 -4.36 -0.60 -12.62
CA GLY A 144 -4.61 0.22 -13.81
C GLY A 144 -3.82 1.53 -13.81
N THR A 145 -4.48 2.63 -14.18
CA THR A 145 -3.80 3.91 -14.45
C THR A 145 -3.09 4.51 -13.24
N VAL A 146 -3.48 4.14 -12.02
CA VAL A 146 -2.86 4.66 -10.78
C VAL A 146 -1.58 3.94 -10.38
N THR A 147 -1.22 2.80 -10.99
CA THR A 147 0.04 2.12 -10.64
C THR A 147 1.26 2.96 -10.99
N GLY A 148 1.19 3.70 -12.10
CA GLY A 148 2.27 4.62 -12.51
C GLY A 148 2.36 5.83 -11.58
N ASP A 149 1.21 6.39 -11.18
CA ASP A 149 1.14 7.50 -10.23
C ASP A 149 1.75 7.12 -8.86
N LEU A 150 1.48 5.90 -8.39
CA LEU A 150 2.04 5.40 -7.14
C LEU A 150 3.55 5.14 -7.21
N ILE A 151 4.07 4.59 -8.32
CA ILE A 151 5.52 4.46 -8.53
C ILE A 151 6.17 5.84 -8.53
N ALA A 152 5.59 6.81 -9.25
CA ALA A 152 6.09 8.17 -9.27
C ALA A 152 6.08 8.79 -7.87
N ALA A 153 5.02 8.58 -7.08
CA ALA A 153 4.94 9.04 -5.70
C ALA A 153 6.05 8.42 -4.83
N PHE A 154 6.29 7.11 -4.91
CA PHE A 154 7.39 6.46 -4.18
C PHE A 154 8.77 6.93 -4.63
N THR A 155 8.98 7.19 -5.92
CA THR A 155 10.25 7.75 -6.43
C THR A 155 10.58 9.09 -5.79
N ARG A 156 9.58 9.90 -5.39
CA ARG A 156 9.83 11.17 -4.70
C ARG A 156 10.52 11.03 -3.35
N GLN A 157 10.56 9.84 -2.75
CA GLN A 157 11.35 9.56 -1.55
C GLN A 157 12.84 9.88 -1.76
N PHE A 158 13.37 9.72 -2.98
CA PHE A 158 14.76 10.10 -3.28
C PHE A 158 15.00 11.60 -3.09
N GLU A 159 14.01 12.47 -3.32
CA GLU A 159 14.11 13.91 -3.01
C GLU A 159 14.35 14.15 -1.51
N VAL A 160 13.75 13.32 -0.65
CA VAL A 160 13.92 13.40 0.82
C VAL A 160 15.32 12.93 1.22
N LEU A 161 15.80 11.83 0.63
CA LEU A 161 17.14 11.29 0.89
C LEU A 161 18.24 12.26 0.41
N ASP A 162 18.07 12.85 -0.78
CA ASP A 162 18.98 13.85 -1.32
C ASP A 162 19.00 15.11 -0.44
N ALA A 163 17.83 15.56 0.02
CA ALA A 163 17.73 16.69 0.93
C ALA A 163 18.44 16.41 2.27
N LEU A 164 18.36 15.18 2.80
CA LEU A 164 19.03 14.81 4.04
C LEU A 164 20.54 14.97 3.90
N ASP A 165 21.11 14.45 2.81
CA ASP A 165 22.53 14.58 2.53
C ASP A 165 22.94 16.01 2.25
N ALA A 166 22.08 16.81 1.61
CA ALA A 166 22.31 18.25 1.43
C ALA A 166 22.38 18.99 2.78
N PHE A 167 21.46 18.73 3.72
CA PHE A 167 21.53 19.33 5.06
C PHE A 167 22.75 18.85 5.84
N ARG A 168 23.12 17.58 5.74
CA ARG A 168 24.32 17.05 6.40
C ARG A 168 25.59 17.69 5.86
N LYS A 169 25.67 17.91 4.55
CA LYS A 169 26.77 18.63 3.91
C LYS A 169 26.89 20.06 4.43
N LEU A 170 25.76 20.78 4.57
CA LEU A 170 25.75 22.13 5.18
C LEU A 170 26.25 22.10 6.63
N ASP A 171 25.87 21.05 7.38
CA ASP A 171 26.31 20.82 8.76
C ASP A 171 27.72 20.17 8.85
N GLN A 172 28.46 20.06 7.73
CA GLN A 172 29.80 19.45 7.63
C GLN A 172 29.90 18.00 8.14
N LYS A 173 28.82 17.22 7.97
CA LYS A 173 28.73 15.79 8.32
C LYS A 173 28.86 14.92 7.06
N PRO A 174 29.39 13.68 7.18
CA PRO A 174 29.41 12.74 6.06
C PRO A 174 27.98 12.39 5.60
N PRO A 175 27.77 11.90 4.37
CA PRO A 175 26.46 11.42 3.92
C PRO A 175 25.84 10.41 4.89
N ALA A 176 24.52 10.42 5.03
CA ALA A 176 23.81 9.49 5.90
C ALA A 176 23.78 8.07 5.31
N ASN A 177 23.80 7.94 3.97
CA ASN A 177 23.52 6.68 3.27
C ASN A 177 22.24 6.02 3.81
N ALA A 178 21.21 6.83 4.04
CA ALA A 178 19.97 6.36 4.65
C ALA A 178 19.24 5.39 3.72
N PRO A 179 18.71 4.26 4.22
CA PRO A 179 17.95 3.33 3.41
C PRO A 179 16.64 3.94 2.93
N PHE A 180 16.02 3.35 1.89
CA PHE A 180 14.77 3.86 1.31
C PHE A 180 13.64 4.03 2.33
N TYR A 181 13.54 3.12 3.29
CA TYR A 181 12.56 3.14 4.38
C TYR A 181 12.90 4.08 5.55
N ALA A 182 13.97 4.88 5.48
CA ALA A 182 14.40 5.74 6.59
C ALA A 182 13.39 6.85 6.96
N PHE A 183 12.52 7.22 6.01
CA PHE A 183 11.42 8.16 6.24
C PHE A 183 10.09 7.52 5.84
N SER A 184 9.03 7.86 6.55
CA SER A 184 7.68 7.69 6.00
C SER A 184 7.43 8.71 4.88
N ILE A 185 6.70 8.32 3.84
CA ILE A 185 6.27 9.20 2.76
C ILE A 185 4.76 9.44 2.85
N PRO A 186 4.29 10.70 3.02
CA PRO A 186 2.86 11.02 2.98
C PRO A 186 2.34 10.88 1.55
N ILE A 187 1.36 10.01 1.32
CA ILE A 187 0.71 9.86 0.01
C ILE A 187 -0.80 10.05 0.17
N GLY A 188 -1.37 10.96 -0.60
CA GLY A 188 -2.81 11.25 -0.61
C GLY A 188 -3.28 11.80 -1.97
N PRO A 189 -4.52 12.29 -2.08
CA PRO A 189 -5.13 12.68 -3.34
C PRO A 189 -4.38 13.83 -4.01
N GLY A 190 -3.91 13.65 -5.24
CA GLY A 190 -3.42 14.72 -6.10
C GLY A 190 -4.54 15.53 -6.75
N ASP A 191 -4.15 16.49 -7.57
CA ASP A 191 -5.10 17.28 -8.37
C ASP A 191 -5.92 16.38 -9.29
N GLU A 192 -7.17 16.77 -9.53
CA GLU A 192 -8.08 16.01 -10.38
C GLU A 192 -7.59 16.00 -11.83
N VAL A 193 -7.55 14.81 -12.43
CA VAL A 193 -7.15 14.60 -13.81
C VAL A 193 -8.15 13.71 -14.54
N SER A 194 -8.42 14.02 -15.80
CA SER A 194 -9.19 13.12 -16.66
C SER A 194 -8.30 11.96 -17.14
N ARG A 195 -8.71 10.72 -16.86
CA ARG A 195 -8.05 9.49 -17.33
C ARG A 195 -9.00 8.68 -18.21
N GLY A 196 -8.48 8.12 -19.29
CA GLY A 196 -9.23 7.31 -20.24
C GLY A 196 -8.76 7.55 -21.67
N SER A 197 -9.45 6.93 -22.63
CA SER A 197 -9.18 7.14 -24.06
C SER A 197 -10.47 7.35 -24.84
N GLY A 198 -10.40 8.16 -25.89
CA GLY A 198 -11.57 8.51 -26.71
C GLY A 198 -12.65 9.24 -25.89
N SER A 199 -13.89 8.80 -26.03
CA SER A 199 -15.06 9.37 -25.33
C SER A 199 -15.28 8.81 -23.91
N GLN A 200 -14.41 7.92 -23.42
CA GLN A 200 -14.55 7.27 -22.10
C GLN A 200 -13.48 7.76 -21.13
N THR A 201 -13.59 9.02 -20.71
CA THR A 201 -12.75 9.60 -19.65
C THR A 201 -13.50 9.59 -18.31
N LYS A 202 -12.74 9.43 -17.23
CA LYS A 202 -13.21 9.61 -15.85
C LYS A 202 -12.29 10.60 -15.14
N GLU A 203 -12.87 11.49 -14.36
CA GLU A 203 -12.12 12.32 -13.43
C GLU A 203 -11.68 11.46 -12.25
N ILE A 204 -10.38 11.49 -11.95
CA ILE A 204 -9.81 10.82 -10.80
C ILE A 204 -8.85 11.77 -10.08
N SER A 205 -8.71 11.56 -8.78
CA SER A 205 -7.61 12.10 -7.98
C SER A 205 -6.56 10.98 -7.85
N PRO A 206 -5.40 11.07 -8.52
CA PRO A 206 -4.37 10.04 -8.44
C PRO A 206 -3.61 10.12 -7.11
N PRO A 207 -3.00 9.03 -6.63
CA PRO A 207 -2.13 9.10 -5.45
C PRO A 207 -0.90 9.95 -5.76
N GLN A 208 -0.58 10.89 -4.88
CA GLN A 208 0.58 11.77 -5.02
C GLN A 208 1.30 11.93 -3.67
N ALA A 209 2.64 11.93 -3.70
CA ALA A 209 3.40 12.23 -2.50
C ALA A 209 3.22 13.70 -2.09
N LYS A 210 2.85 13.94 -0.84
CA LYS A 210 2.59 15.25 -0.23
C LYS A 210 3.85 15.80 0.44
N LEU A 211 4.93 15.85 -0.34
CA LEU A 211 6.19 16.42 0.12
C LEU A 211 6.15 17.95 0.09
N PRO A 212 6.72 18.66 1.08
CA PRO A 212 6.91 20.10 1.01
C PRO A 212 7.93 20.47 -0.07
N ALA A 213 7.77 21.65 -0.66
CA ALA A 213 8.71 22.20 -1.64
C ALA A 213 9.15 23.62 -1.19
N PRO A 214 10.39 23.82 -0.73
CA PRO A 214 11.47 22.82 -0.58
C PRO A 214 11.25 21.86 0.60
N ILE A 215 11.95 20.71 0.60
CA ILE A 215 12.01 19.80 1.75
C ILE A 215 12.65 20.51 2.95
N THR A 216 12.06 20.37 4.14
CA THR A 216 12.48 21.09 5.35
C THR A 216 13.06 20.16 6.41
N LYS A 217 13.88 20.70 7.33
CA LYS A 217 14.35 19.94 8.51
C LYS A 217 13.18 19.49 9.40
N ALA A 218 12.09 20.28 9.48
CA ALA A 218 10.89 19.93 10.23
C ALA A 218 10.22 18.67 9.67
N TYR A 219 10.03 18.60 8.34
CA TYR A 219 9.54 17.41 7.66
C TYR A 219 10.42 16.19 7.96
N MET A 220 11.75 16.36 7.90
CA MET A 220 12.67 15.26 8.20
C MET A 220 12.52 14.75 9.63
N THR A 221 12.45 15.64 10.62
CA THR A 221 12.25 15.23 12.01
C THR A 221 10.92 14.51 12.21
N GLU A 222 9.86 15.00 11.58
CA GLU A 222 8.53 14.40 11.68
C GLU A 222 8.44 13.01 11.06
N HIS A 223 9.02 12.83 9.87
CA HIS A 223 8.88 11.60 9.09
C HIS A 223 10.02 10.60 9.27
N TRP A 224 11.11 10.96 9.95
CA TRP A 224 12.18 10.02 10.27
C TRP A 224 11.62 8.80 11.03
N VAL A 225 12.05 7.61 10.63
CA VAL A 225 11.67 6.36 11.31
C VAL A 225 12.40 6.29 12.66
N PRO A 226 11.66 6.23 13.79
CA PRO A 226 12.27 6.04 15.11
C PRO A 226 13.09 4.75 15.19
N SER A 227 14.22 4.80 15.89
CA SER A 227 15.07 3.62 16.09
C SER A 227 14.35 2.45 16.75
N ALA A 228 13.38 2.74 17.63
CA ALA A 228 12.53 1.74 18.27
C ALA A 228 11.69 0.92 17.27
N TRP A 229 11.49 1.40 16.04
CA TRP A 229 10.73 0.69 15.01
C TRP A 229 11.59 -0.19 14.10
N LEU A 230 12.91 0.02 14.08
CA LEU A 230 13.84 -0.75 13.23
C LEU A 230 13.78 -2.27 13.46
N PRO A 231 13.65 -2.78 14.71
CA PRO A 231 13.50 -4.21 14.94
C PRO A 231 12.26 -4.83 14.27
N PHE A 232 11.23 -4.04 13.98
CA PHE A 232 10.04 -4.48 13.26
C PHE A 232 10.19 -4.29 11.74
N ILE A 233 10.95 -3.30 11.29
CA ILE A 233 11.08 -2.96 9.87
C ILE A 233 12.18 -3.77 9.18
N GLU A 234 13.41 -3.74 9.70
CA GLU A 234 14.58 -4.28 9.00
C GLU A 234 14.49 -5.79 8.69
N PRO A 235 14.05 -6.67 9.61
CA PRO A 235 13.92 -8.09 9.30
C PRO A 235 12.94 -8.37 8.14
N ARG A 236 11.97 -7.48 7.92
CA ARG A 236 10.91 -7.62 6.93
C ARG A 236 11.30 -7.10 5.55
N ILE A 237 12.41 -6.37 5.40
CA ILE A 237 12.87 -5.85 4.09
C ILE A 237 13.25 -7.01 3.15
N ASN A 238 14.09 -7.93 3.61
CA ASN A 238 14.47 -9.10 2.82
C ASN A 238 13.28 -10.01 2.49
N GLU A 239 12.30 -10.08 3.40
CA GLU A 239 11.04 -10.78 3.16
C GLU A 239 10.21 -10.08 2.08
N ALA A 240 10.05 -8.76 2.16
CA ALA A 240 9.32 -7.96 1.18
C ALA A 240 9.94 -8.06 -0.21
N VAL A 241 11.28 -8.06 -0.33
CA VAL A 241 12.01 -8.29 -1.59
C VAL A 241 11.64 -9.64 -2.19
N ARG A 242 11.79 -10.75 -1.45
CA ARG A 242 11.45 -12.09 -1.93
C ARG A 242 9.95 -12.22 -2.27
N TRP A 243 9.09 -11.69 -1.40
CA TRP A 243 7.65 -11.68 -1.58
C TRP A 243 7.26 -10.93 -2.86
N SER A 244 7.89 -9.78 -3.13
CA SER A 244 7.54 -8.94 -4.28
C SER A 244 7.86 -9.59 -5.62
N ALA A 245 8.95 -10.35 -5.71
CA ALA A 245 9.29 -11.14 -6.88
C ALA A 245 8.26 -12.28 -7.10
N ALA A 246 7.92 -13.02 -6.04
CA ALA A 246 6.90 -14.07 -6.12
C ALA A 246 5.51 -13.52 -6.47
N MET A 247 5.11 -12.42 -5.84
CA MET A 247 3.83 -11.75 -6.07
C MET A 247 3.74 -11.19 -7.49
N SER A 248 4.84 -10.64 -8.05
CA SER A 248 4.86 -10.18 -9.45
C SER A 248 4.52 -11.32 -10.44
N LYS A 249 5.01 -12.54 -10.16
CA LYS A 249 4.66 -13.74 -10.96
C LYS A 249 3.19 -14.11 -10.81
N MET A 250 2.65 -14.04 -9.59
CA MET A 250 1.24 -14.31 -9.31
C MET A 250 0.30 -13.31 -10.00
N ILE A 251 0.67 -12.02 -10.02
CA ILE A 251 -0.03 -10.97 -10.76
C ILE A 251 -0.08 -11.33 -12.25
N ALA A 252 1.07 -11.70 -12.83
CA ALA A 252 1.19 -11.96 -14.26
C ALA A 252 0.31 -13.13 -14.74
N ILE A 253 0.14 -14.16 -13.91
CA ILE A 253 -0.72 -15.32 -14.24
C ILE A 253 -2.19 -15.14 -13.80
N GLY A 254 -2.54 -14.00 -13.21
CA GLY A 254 -3.91 -13.72 -12.74
C GLY A 254 -4.34 -14.57 -11.54
N ALA A 255 -3.41 -15.16 -10.80
CA ALA A 255 -3.70 -16.06 -9.67
C ALA A 255 -3.87 -15.31 -8.33
N GLU A 256 -4.17 -14.02 -8.37
CA GLU A 256 -4.48 -13.25 -7.17
C GLU A 256 -5.77 -13.78 -6.53
N GLN A 257 -5.68 -14.33 -5.31
CA GLN A 257 -6.87 -14.75 -4.57
C GLN A 257 -7.53 -13.55 -3.88
N GLY A 258 -8.86 -13.42 -4.02
CA GLY A 258 -9.72 -12.84 -2.99
C GLY A 258 -9.80 -11.31 -2.88
N GLU A 259 -9.26 -10.53 -3.81
CA GLU A 259 -9.46 -9.08 -3.78
C GLU A 259 -10.76 -8.67 -4.48
N PRO A 260 -11.68 -7.95 -3.81
CA PRO A 260 -12.79 -7.32 -4.51
C PRO A 260 -12.24 -6.26 -5.47
N ASP A 261 -12.69 -6.27 -6.72
CA ASP A 261 -12.51 -5.15 -7.63
C ASP A 261 -13.58 -4.09 -7.28
N TYR A 262 -13.14 -2.92 -6.84
CA TYR A 262 -13.99 -1.80 -6.41
C TYR A 262 -14.15 -0.73 -7.50
#